data_AF-A0A1Y3B510-F1
#
_entry.id   AF-A0A1Y3B510-F1
#
_cell.length_a   1.000
_cell.length_b   1.000
_cell.length_c   1.000
_cell.angle_alpha   90.00
_cell.angle_beta   90.00
_cell.angle_gamma   90.00
#
_symmetry.space_group_name_H-M   'P 1'
#
loop_
_entity.id
_entity.type
_entity.pdbx_description
1 polymer ?
#
loop_
_entity_poly.entity_id
_entity_poly.type
_entity_poly.pdbx_seq_one_letter_code
_entity_poly.pdbx_strand_id
1 'polypeptide(L)'
;TSVQLNFERFIDDYVFLCFFVGNDFLPHLPSLEIRENAIDRLIKIYKYVMEAYPDPNDMYLTKNGYVNKQRVQFVLQELGEYEDEIFKQRQQNEQNFKERNKRRKLMQAEQDLRWMKPEAVGHSERPEVFNNPREEAYKVRMAYKDAGSNSSSAAKIKLEKMLIKPNDDKAATSLKRKRDDSDDDDNEPEDLVQLYNDGWKERYYKHKFGAESVDRISKQVADEYFKGLCWVMLYYYQGCPDWKWFFPFHYACFASDFKNIEQIDVKFDRTAKPFKPFEQLMSVFPAASSKCLPPTWRELMTRNDSPIIDFYPTTFKIDLNGKKAAWMGVALLPFIDEERLFAALKTVYNDLTENERLRNCHGSHLIFTSKKHSILSDNIRNAIENGTAIENNDKDDDANDDDGDSKQKAIPAAESEPNLISGSLRKSSSYSMIYSKALCCEFYDPTYSKEFIFPAVMLKNARKPDTVLRPQDLDRFERYRPVIGMNRRSDFANVAASGHRMIERLVQKEHGGEQYRNEQYHNQYGYQNYRHQQYNLPQNSSDNRSYPID
;
A
#
# COMPACT_ATOMS: atom_id res chain seq x y z
N THR A 1 32.27 -21.73 11.88
CA THR A 1 32.39 -20.36 12.42
C THR A 1 30.98 -19.83 12.62
N SER A 2 30.55 -19.52 13.84
CA SER A 2 29.19 -19.01 14.08
C SER A 2 29.07 -17.59 13.52
N VAL A 3 28.32 -17.40 12.44
CA VAL A 3 28.05 -16.06 11.90
C VAL A 3 27.09 -15.36 12.87
N GLN A 4 27.51 -14.19 13.36
CA GLN A 4 26.67 -13.38 14.24
C GLN A 4 25.61 -12.66 13.41
N LEU A 5 24.35 -13.00 13.67
CA LEU A 5 23.20 -12.38 13.03
C LEU A 5 22.97 -10.96 13.57
N ASN A 6 22.72 -10.01 12.67
CA ASN A 6 22.45 -8.60 12.96
C ASN A 6 21.02 -8.26 12.55
N PHE A 7 20.16 -8.05 13.55
CA PHE A 7 18.74 -7.76 13.35
C PHE A 7 18.48 -6.51 12.49
N GLU A 8 19.28 -5.45 12.63
CA GLU A 8 19.06 -4.22 11.84
C GLU A 8 19.29 -4.47 10.34
N ARG A 9 20.28 -5.30 9.99
CA ARG A 9 20.53 -5.72 8.59
C ARG A 9 19.41 -6.59 8.03
N PHE A 10 18.73 -7.37 8.87
CA PHE A 10 17.52 -8.09 8.45
C PHE A 10 16.36 -7.17 8.14
N ILE A 11 16.23 -6.05 8.86
CA ILE A 11 15.20 -5.05 8.56
C ILE A 11 15.49 -4.44 7.19
N ASP A 12 16.75 -4.10 6.90
CA ASP A 12 17.14 -3.57 5.59
C ASP A 12 16.80 -4.54 4.45
N ASP A 13 17.14 -5.82 4.62
CA ASP A 13 16.82 -6.85 3.65
C ASP A 13 15.31 -7.06 3.50
N TYR A 14 14.55 -7.02 4.59
CA TYR A 14 13.09 -7.13 4.56
C TYR A 14 12.45 -5.96 3.79
N VAL A 15 12.93 -4.74 4.02
CA VAL A 15 12.51 -3.54 3.26
C VAL A 15 12.80 -3.74 1.78
N PHE A 16 14.00 -4.20 1.43
CA PHE A 16 14.38 -4.48 0.05
C PHE A 16 13.52 -5.56 -0.60
N LEU A 17 13.20 -6.65 0.12
CA LEU A 17 12.31 -7.70 -0.35
C LEU A 17 10.90 -7.17 -0.66
N CYS A 18 10.41 -6.21 0.12
CA CYS A 18 9.10 -5.58 -0.11
C CYS A 18 9.05 -4.82 -1.44
N PHE A 19 10.18 -4.29 -1.93
CA PHE A 19 10.21 -3.54 -3.20
C PHE A 19 9.85 -4.41 -4.42
N PHE A 20 10.11 -5.72 -4.39
CA PHE A 20 9.74 -6.64 -5.48
C PHE A 20 8.23 -6.83 -5.62
N VAL A 21 7.48 -6.66 -4.54
CA VAL A 21 6.02 -6.88 -4.54
C VAL A 21 5.27 -5.68 -5.14
N GLY A 22 5.89 -4.50 -5.14
CA GLY A 22 5.37 -3.31 -5.79
C GLY A 22 5.75 -2.04 -5.02
N ASN A 23 6.07 -0.99 -5.77
CA ASN A 23 6.35 0.35 -5.26
C ASN A 23 5.98 1.39 -6.33
N ASP A 24 6.08 2.67 -6.01
CA ASP A 24 5.66 3.75 -6.92
C ASP A 24 6.55 3.89 -8.16
N PHE A 25 7.78 3.37 -8.13
CA PHE A 25 8.79 3.56 -9.17
C PHE A 25 8.90 2.37 -10.13
N LEU A 26 8.46 1.17 -9.70
CA LEU A 26 8.55 -0.06 -10.47
C LEU A 26 7.22 -0.81 -10.46
N PRO A 27 6.76 -1.33 -11.62
CA PRO A 27 5.61 -2.21 -11.68
C PRO A 27 5.89 -3.50 -10.89
N HIS A 28 4.89 -4.08 -10.25
CA HIS A 28 5.05 -5.35 -9.53
C HIS A 28 5.44 -6.50 -10.47
N LEU A 29 6.28 -7.42 -10.00
CA LEU A 29 6.57 -8.65 -10.75
C LEU A 29 5.29 -9.46 -10.96
N PRO A 30 5.05 -10.05 -12.16
CA PRO A 30 3.80 -10.77 -12.43
C PRO A 30 3.53 -11.95 -11.46
N SER A 31 4.59 -12.57 -10.94
CA SER A 31 4.55 -13.69 -10.00
C SER A 31 4.36 -13.27 -8.54
N LEU A 32 4.33 -11.97 -8.21
CA LEU A 32 4.19 -11.48 -6.83
C LEU A 32 2.94 -10.62 -6.67
N GLU A 33 1.99 -11.10 -5.87
CA GLU A 33 0.83 -10.32 -5.41
C GLU A 33 0.67 -10.44 -3.88
N ILE A 34 0.49 -9.31 -3.19
CA ILE A 34 0.34 -9.28 -1.71
C ILE A 34 -0.81 -10.20 -1.26
N ARG A 35 -1.91 -10.24 -2.03
CA ARG A 35 -3.08 -11.07 -1.74
C ARG A 35 -2.80 -12.57 -1.79
N GLU A 36 -1.67 -12.97 -2.37
CA GLU A 36 -1.21 -14.35 -2.52
C GLU A 36 -0.05 -14.68 -1.58
N ASN A 37 0.13 -13.90 -0.50
CA ASN A 37 1.21 -14.06 0.48
C ASN A 37 2.61 -13.98 -0.15
N ALA A 38 2.79 -13.08 -1.13
CA ALA A 38 4.07 -12.86 -1.80
C ALA A 38 5.22 -12.55 -0.82
N ILE A 39 4.97 -11.72 0.20
CA ILE A 39 5.98 -11.38 1.22
C ILE A 39 6.42 -12.62 2.00
N ASP A 40 5.48 -13.48 2.42
CA ASP A 40 5.81 -14.70 3.16
C ASP A 40 6.65 -15.66 2.30
N ARG A 41 6.36 -15.76 1.00
CA ARG A 41 7.15 -16.55 0.05
C ARG A 41 8.56 -15.99 -0.08
N LEU A 42 8.71 -14.68 -0.24
CA LEU A 42 10.02 -14.01 -0.31
C LEU A 42 10.84 -14.23 0.96
N ILE A 43 10.23 -14.15 2.15
CA ILE A 43 10.93 -14.43 3.42
C ILE A 43 11.39 -15.89 3.47
N LYS A 44 10.58 -16.85 3.01
CA LYS A 44 10.96 -18.27 2.97
C LYS A 44 12.14 -18.50 2.02
N ILE A 45 12.09 -17.91 0.82
CA ILE A 45 13.18 -17.97 -0.16
C ILE A 45 14.45 -17.34 0.42
N TYR A 46 14.33 -16.16 1.03
CA TYR A 46 15.46 -15.48 1.67
C TYR A 46 16.12 -16.35 2.74
N LYS A 47 15.33 -16.95 3.65
CA LYS A 47 15.86 -17.88 4.67
C LYS A 47 16.57 -19.08 4.03
N TYR A 48 15.97 -19.68 3.01
CA TYR A 48 16.58 -20.78 2.26
C TYR A 48 17.93 -20.37 1.65
N VAL A 49 17.99 -19.22 0.97
CA VAL A 49 19.22 -18.71 0.35
C VAL A 49 20.32 -18.46 1.39
N MET A 50 19.96 -17.94 2.56
CA MET A 50 20.93 -17.74 3.66
C MET A 50 21.50 -19.05 4.19
N GLU A 51 20.67 -20.10 4.28
CA GLU A 51 21.07 -21.43 4.77
C GLU A 51 21.85 -22.22 3.71
N ALA A 52 21.42 -22.17 2.45
CA ALA A 52 22.01 -22.92 1.34
C ALA A 52 23.34 -22.33 0.87
N TYR A 53 23.49 -21.00 0.92
CA TYR A 53 24.67 -20.31 0.43
C TYR A 53 25.32 -19.44 1.53
N PRO A 54 25.81 -19.98 2.65
CA PRO A 54 26.42 -19.16 3.69
C PRO A 54 27.69 -18.45 3.17
N ASP A 55 27.83 -17.15 3.45
CA ASP A 55 29.07 -16.40 3.22
C ASP A 55 29.56 -15.86 4.56
N PRO A 56 30.78 -16.20 4.98
CA PRO A 56 31.36 -15.66 6.21
C PRO A 56 31.61 -14.14 6.18
N ASN A 57 31.64 -13.52 4.99
CA ASN A 57 31.90 -12.08 4.83
C ASN A 57 30.61 -11.24 4.85
N ASP A 58 29.63 -11.55 3.99
CA ASP A 58 28.33 -10.85 3.99
C ASP A 58 27.19 -11.75 3.47
N MET A 59 26.26 -12.09 4.36
CA MET A 59 25.10 -12.95 4.05
C MET A 59 23.82 -12.17 3.71
N TYR A 60 23.84 -10.85 3.88
CA TYR A 60 22.65 -10.01 3.69
C TYR A 60 22.52 -9.56 2.23
N LEU A 61 21.29 -9.25 1.81
CA LEU A 61 20.98 -8.72 0.49
C LEU A 61 21.45 -7.28 0.33
N THR A 62 21.52 -6.52 1.42
CA THR A 62 21.75 -5.08 1.39
C THR A 62 22.69 -4.59 2.48
N LYS A 63 23.36 -3.46 2.23
CA LYS A 63 24.25 -2.79 3.19
C LYS A 63 24.23 -1.29 2.96
N ASN A 64 23.71 -0.52 3.93
CA ASN A 64 23.67 0.95 3.87
C ASN A 64 23.06 1.50 2.56
N GLY A 65 22.00 0.88 2.05
CA GLY A 65 21.39 1.28 0.79
C GLY A 65 21.99 0.66 -0.48
N TYR A 66 23.11 -0.06 -0.39
CA TYR A 66 23.73 -0.75 -1.51
C TYR A 66 23.32 -2.22 -1.57
N VAL A 67 23.05 -2.72 -2.79
CA VAL A 67 22.53 -4.07 -3.03
C VAL A 67 23.67 -5.05 -3.33
N ASN A 68 23.68 -6.19 -2.65
CA ASN A 68 24.54 -7.32 -2.95
C ASN A 68 23.96 -8.12 -4.13
N LYS A 69 24.49 -7.86 -5.33
CA LYS A 69 24.00 -8.43 -6.60
C LYS A 69 23.98 -9.95 -6.61
N GLN A 70 25.02 -10.59 -6.07
CA GLN A 70 25.14 -12.05 -6.02
C GLN A 70 24.04 -12.67 -5.16
N ARG A 71 23.79 -12.07 -4.00
CA ARG A 71 22.75 -12.54 -3.08
C ARG A 71 21.36 -12.41 -3.67
N VAL A 72 21.09 -11.28 -4.32
CA VAL A 72 19.81 -11.03 -4.99
C VAL A 72 19.62 -11.96 -6.18
N GLN A 73 20.67 -12.29 -6.93
CA GLN A 73 20.62 -13.29 -8.00
C GLN A 73 20.13 -14.65 -7.50
N PHE A 74 20.58 -15.12 -6.32
CA PHE A 74 20.10 -16.38 -5.75
C PHE A 74 18.62 -16.31 -5.36
N VAL A 75 18.17 -15.21 -4.76
CA VAL A 75 16.75 -15.02 -4.40
C VAL A 75 15.86 -15.03 -5.64
N LEU A 76 16.27 -14.32 -6.70
CA LEU A 76 15.49 -14.23 -7.94
C LEU A 76 15.50 -15.53 -8.75
N GLN A 77 16.62 -16.25 -8.75
CA GLN A 77 16.70 -17.57 -9.36
C GLN A 77 15.73 -18.54 -8.68
N GLU A 78 15.75 -18.60 -7.34
CA GLU A 78 14.82 -19.44 -6.58
C GLU A 78 13.37 -19.02 -6.82
N LEU A 79 13.07 -17.72 -6.84
CA LEU A 79 11.72 -17.24 -7.17
C LEU A 79 11.29 -17.63 -8.58
N GLY A 80 12.20 -17.61 -9.54
CA GLY A 80 11.98 -18.02 -10.93
C GLY A 80 11.46 -19.45 -11.06
N GLU A 81 11.96 -20.37 -10.23
CA GLU A 81 11.51 -21.77 -10.23
C GLU A 81 10.06 -21.95 -9.76
N TYR A 82 9.53 -21.00 -8.96
CA TYR A 82 8.14 -21.06 -8.48
C TYR A 82 7.13 -20.36 -9.39
N GLU A 83 7.54 -19.65 -10.45
CA GLU A 83 6.62 -18.83 -11.27
C GLU A 83 5.50 -19.65 -11.90
N ASP A 84 5.85 -20.79 -12.52
CA ASP A 84 4.88 -21.71 -13.13
C ASP A 84 3.85 -22.22 -12.12
N GLU A 85 4.31 -22.60 -10.93
CA GLU A 85 3.44 -23.09 -9.86
C GLU A 85 2.50 -21.98 -9.38
N ILE A 86 3.02 -20.76 -9.21
CA ILE A 86 2.25 -19.59 -8.78
C ILE A 86 1.14 -19.29 -9.78
N PHE A 87 1.44 -19.25 -11.08
CA PHE A 87 0.43 -18.92 -12.09
C PHE A 87 -0.67 -19.98 -12.19
N LYS A 88 -0.31 -21.27 -12.10
CA LYS A 88 -1.27 -22.38 -12.07
C LYS A 88 -2.17 -22.31 -10.82
N GLN A 89 -1.58 -22.05 -9.64
CA GLN A 89 -2.34 -21.91 -8.40
C GLN A 89 -3.28 -20.69 -8.42
N ARG A 90 -2.82 -19.56 -8.95
CA ARG A 90 -3.64 -18.34 -9.12
C ARG A 90 -4.89 -18.63 -9.95
N GLN A 91 -4.72 -19.27 -11.11
CA GLN A 91 -5.84 -19.62 -11.98
C GLN A 91 -6.83 -20.58 -11.29
N GLN A 92 -6.32 -21.61 -10.61
CA GLN A 92 -7.17 -22.55 -9.87
C GLN A 92 -7.97 -21.84 -8.75
N ASN A 93 -7.32 -20.93 -8.02
CA ASN A 93 -7.96 -20.16 -6.96
C ASN A 93 -9.05 -19.23 -7.51
N GLU A 94 -8.80 -18.59 -8.66
CA GLU A 94 -9.80 -17.75 -9.31
C GLU A 94 -11.01 -18.57 -9.79
N GLN A 95 -10.79 -19.73 -10.42
CA GLN A 95 -11.87 -20.64 -10.81
C GLN A 95 -12.69 -21.09 -9.59
N ASN A 96 -12.03 -21.51 -8.52
CA ASN A 96 -12.67 -21.91 -7.27
C ASN A 96 -13.51 -20.76 -6.67
N PHE A 97 -13.00 -19.52 -6.74
CA PHE A 97 -13.71 -18.34 -6.27
C PHE A 97 -14.94 -18.03 -7.13
N LYS A 98 -14.80 -18.09 -8.46
CA LYS A 98 -15.93 -17.92 -9.41
C LYS A 98 -17.02 -18.95 -9.16
N GLU A 99 -16.67 -20.23 -9.01
CA GLU A 99 -17.62 -21.30 -8.69
C GLU A 99 -18.34 -21.08 -7.35
N ARG A 100 -17.60 -20.72 -6.29
CA ARG A 100 -18.19 -20.43 -4.98
C ARG A 100 -19.15 -19.25 -5.03
N ASN A 101 -18.82 -18.20 -5.77
CA ASN A 101 -19.70 -17.06 -5.95
C ASN A 101 -20.96 -17.41 -6.75
N LYS A 102 -20.83 -18.19 -7.83
CA LYS A 102 -21.97 -18.70 -8.61
C LYS A 102 -22.91 -19.50 -7.71
N ARG A 103 -22.37 -20.45 -6.92
CA ARG A 103 -23.16 -21.23 -5.95
C ARG A 103 -23.86 -20.37 -4.90
N ARG A 104 -23.18 -19.36 -4.36
CA ARG A 104 -23.78 -18.43 -3.39
C ARG A 104 -24.93 -17.62 -3.99
N LYS A 105 -24.75 -17.09 -5.21
CA LYS A 105 -25.82 -16.36 -5.94
C LYS A 105 -27.03 -17.26 -6.19
N LEU A 106 -26.80 -18.51 -6.62
CA LEU A 106 -27.86 -19.49 -6.82
C LEU A 106 -28.63 -19.81 -5.54
N MET A 107 -27.93 -20.04 -4.43
CA MET A 107 -28.57 -20.28 -3.12
C MET A 107 -29.36 -19.07 -2.64
N GLN A 108 -28.83 -17.86 -2.83
CA GLN A 108 -29.53 -16.62 -2.47
C GLN A 108 -30.78 -16.40 -3.32
N ALA A 109 -30.70 -16.64 -4.64
CA ALA A 109 -31.85 -16.59 -5.52
C ALA A 109 -32.91 -17.66 -5.15
N GLU A 110 -32.49 -18.85 -4.75
CA GLU A 110 -33.40 -19.91 -4.28
C GLU A 110 -34.07 -19.55 -2.94
N GLN A 111 -33.32 -18.98 -1.99
CA GLN A 111 -33.89 -18.42 -0.77
C GLN A 111 -34.85 -17.27 -1.09
N ASP A 112 -34.53 -16.48 -2.12
CA ASP A 112 -35.38 -15.37 -2.52
C ASP A 112 -36.73 -15.83 -3.11
N LEU A 113 -36.70 -16.90 -3.91
CA LEU A 113 -37.91 -17.56 -4.40
C LEU A 113 -38.73 -18.22 -3.26
N ARG A 114 -38.10 -18.59 -2.15
CA ARG A 114 -38.79 -19.21 -1.00
C ARG A 114 -39.63 -18.22 -0.19
N TRP A 115 -39.26 -16.94 -0.08
CA TRP A 115 -40.10 -15.93 0.58
C TRP A 115 -41.29 -15.45 -0.27
N MET A 116 -41.33 -15.80 -1.56
CA MET A 116 -42.48 -15.55 -2.44
C MET A 116 -43.55 -16.67 -2.42
N LYS A 117 -43.41 -17.69 -1.57
CA LYS A 117 -44.47 -18.69 -1.38
C LYS A 117 -45.65 -18.05 -0.63
N PRO A 118 -46.88 -18.05 -1.18
CA PRO A 118 -48.03 -17.47 -0.48
C PRO A 118 -48.30 -18.25 0.80
N GLU A 119 -48.27 -17.58 1.96
CA GLU A 119 -48.79 -18.15 3.20
C GLU A 119 -50.32 -18.21 3.11
N ALA A 120 -50.87 -19.40 3.35
CA ALA A 120 -52.31 -19.58 3.46
C ALA A 120 -52.82 -18.84 4.70
N VAL A 121 -53.50 -17.71 4.49
CA VAL A 121 -54.20 -16.98 5.54
C VAL A 121 -55.27 -17.89 6.14
N GLY A 122 -55.28 -17.98 7.47
CA GLY A 122 -55.91 -19.05 8.21
C GLY A 122 -57.44 -19.10 8.21
N HIS A 123 -57.89 -20.33 8.46
CA HIS A 123 -59.15 -20.81 9.04
C HIS A 123 -60.47 -20.75 8.26
N SER A 124 -60.89 -21.99 7.91
CA SER A 124 -62.26 -22.52 7.98
C SER A 124 -63.13 -22.51 6.73
N GLU A 125 -62.56 -22.75 5.55
CA GLU A 125 -63.29 -23.39 4.45
C GLU A 125 -62.39 -24.45 3.80
N ARG A 126 -62.93 -25.66 3.56
CA ARG A 126 -62.21 -26.69 2.81
C ARG A 126 -61.90 -26.11 1.42
N PRO A 127 -60.66 -26.21 0.90
CA PRO A 127 -60.40 -25.82 -0.48
C PRO A 127 -61.23 -26.73 -1.39
N GLU A 128 -62.10 -26.15 -2.21
CA GLU A 128 -62.80 -26.90 -3.24
C GLU A 128 -61.75 -27.52 -4.17
N VAL A 129 -61.94 -28.80 -4.49
CA VAL A 129 -61.07 -29.51 -5.42
C VAL A 129 -61.43 -29.04 -6.83
N PHE A 130 -60.60 -28.19 -7.41
CA PHE A 130 -60.83 -27.69 -8.77
C PHE A 130 -60.33 -28.68 -9.81
N ASN A 131 -61.22 -29.08 -10.72
CA ASN A 131 -60.95 -30.11 -11.73
C ASN A 131 -60.06 -29.64 -12.89
N ASN A 132 -59.69 -28.35 -12.97
CA ASN A 132 -58.85 -27.85 -14.06
C ASN A 132 -58.00 -26.62 -13.68
N PRO A 133 -56.76 -26.81 -13.20
CA PRO A 133 -55.88 -25.72 -12.74
C PRO A 133 -55.62 -24.63 -13.78
N ARG A 134 -55.74 -24.97 -15.07
CA ARG A 134 -55.47 -24.07 -16.20
C ARG A 134 -56.56 -23.01 -16.38
N GLU A 135 -57.81 -23.38 -16.16
CA GLU A 135 -58.96 -22.48 -16.29
C GLU A 135 -59.02 -21.48 -15.13
N GLU A 136 -58.68 -21.94 -13.94
CA GLU A 136 -58.69 -21.11 -12.75
C GLU A 136 -57.54 -20.10 -12.75
N ALA A 137 -56.34 -20.53 -13.16
CA ALA A 137 -55.22 -19.64 -13.42
C ALA A 137 -55.54 -18.62 -14.53
N TYR A 138 -56.40 -18.96 -15.49
CA TYR A 138 -56.88 -18.02 -16.51
C TYR A 138 -57.89 -17.01 -15.94
N LYS A 139 -58.84 -17.46 -15.12
CA LYS A 139 -59.80 -16.58 -14.43
C LYS A 139 -59.13 -15.60 -13.49
N VAL A 140 -58.14 -16.03 -12.71
CA VAL A 140 -57.31 -15.15 -11.87
C VAL A 140 -56.55 -14.13 -12.72
N ARG A 141 -56.03 -14.54 -13.89
CA ARG A 141 -55.34 -13.65 -14.84
C ARG A 141 -56.25 -12.61 -15.46
N MET A 142 -57.52 -12.96 -15.71
CA MET A 142 -58.54 -12.05 -16.24
C MET A 142 -59.10 -11.11 -15.17
N ALA A 143 -59.38 -11.60 -13.95
CA ALA A 143 -59.81 -10.77 -12.83
C ALA A 143 -58.78 -9.68 -12.47
N TYR A 144 -57.48 -9.95 -12.65
CA TYR A 144 -56.41 -8.98 -12.44
C TYR A 144 -56.25 -7.96 -13.59
N LYS A 145 -56.72 -8.31 -14.79
CA LYS A 145 -56.76 -7.38 -15.94
C LYS A 145 -57.86 -6.34 -15.76
N ASP A 146 -58.97 -6.71 -15.13
CA ASP A 146 -60.11 -5.82 -14.87
C ASP A 146 -59.96 -4.99 -13.58
N ALA A 147 -59.12 -5.42 -12.62
CA ALA A 147 -58.75 -4.63 -11.44
C ALA A 147 -57.72 -3.53 -11.79
N GLY A 148 -58.10 -2.61 -12.68
CA GLY A 148 -57.37 -1.39 -12.96
C GLY A 148 -57.56 -0.35 -11.87
N SER A 149 -56.43 0.25 -11.45
CA SER A 149 -56.31 1.44 -10.58
C SER A 149 -56.27 1.21 -9.07
N ASN A 150 -55.11 0.76 -8.54
CA ASN A 150 -54.46 1.24 -7.28
C ASN A 150 -53.52 0.18 -6.67
N SER A 151 -52.46 -0.22 -7.38
CA SER A 151 -51.35 -0.95 -6.76
C SER A 151 -49.99 -0.52 -7.32
N SER A 152 -48.97 -0.55 -6.46
CA SER A 152 -47.67 0.11 -6.61
C SER A 152 -46.87 -0.37 -7.84
N SER A 153 -46.21 0.60 -8.49
CA SER A 153 -45.46 0.46 -9.74
C SER A 153 -44.35 -0.61 -9.71
N ALA A 154 -43.77 -0.89 -8.55
CA ALA A 154 -42.70 -1.88 -8.40
C ALA A 154 -43.20 -3.33 -8.58
N ALA A 155 -44.44 -3.64 -8.21
CA ALA A 155 -45.00 -5.00 -8.34
C ALA A 155 -45.36 -5.32 -9.81
N LYS A 156 -45.84 -4.32 -10.56
CA LYS A 156 -46.13 -4.46 -12.00
C LYS A 156 -44.87 -4.76 -12.82
N ILE A 157 -43.78 -4.03 -12.59
CA ILE A 157 -42.52 -4.20 -13.33
C ILE A 157 -41.89 -5.58 -13.07
N LYS A 158 -42.00 -6.08 -11.83
CA LYS A 158 -41.45 -7.39 -11.43
C LYS A 158 -42.25 -8.57 -12.01
N LEU A 159 -43.56 -8.40 -12.21
CA LEU A 159 -44.45 -9.41 -12.79
C LEU A 159 -44.44 -9.39 -14.32
N GLU A 160 -44.23 -8.22 -14.94
CA GLU A 160 -44.11 -8.06 -16.39
C GLU A 160 -42.86 -8.77 -16.94
N LYS A 161 -41.77 -8.79 -16.16
CA LYS A 161 -40.58 -9.61 -16.43
C LYS A 161 -40.81 -11.13 -16.32
N MET A 162 -41.92 -11.58 -15.73
CA MET A 162 -42.31 -13.00 -15.61
C MET A 162 -43.32 -13.45 -16.68
N LEU A 163 -43.93 -12.52 -17.42
CA LEU A 163 -44.94 -12.81 -18.45
C LEU A 163 -44.31 -12.81 -19.85
N ILE A 164 -43.92 -13.99 -20.33
CA ILE A 164 -43.56 -14.18 -21.74
C ILE A 164 -44.79 -13.87 -22.61
N LYS A 165 -44.67 -12.92 -23.54
CA LYS A 165 -45.67 -12.71 -24.59
C LYS A 165 -45.62 -13.91 -25.55
N PRO A 166 -46.71 -14.69 -25.71
CA PRO A 166 -46.78 -15.63 -26.81
C PRO A 166 -47.10 -14.82 -28.07
N ASN A 167 -46.17 -14.78 -29.02
CA ASN A 167 -46.52 -14.51 -30.42
C ASN A 167 -46.38 -15.82 -31.18
N ASP A 168 -47.30 -15.97 -32.13
CA ASP A 168 -47.83 -17.23 -32.64
C ASP A 168 -46.91 -18.01 -33.58
N ASP A 169 -47.08 -19.34 -33.50
CA ASP A 169 -47.06 -20.33 -34.58
C ASP A 169 -45.79 -20.55 -35.43
N LYS A 170 -45.01 -21.59 -35.08
CA LYS A 170 -45.09 -22.92 -35.73
C LYS A 170 -44.02 -23.91 -35.23
N ALA A 171 -44.44 -25.17 -35.17
CA ALA A 171 -43.67 -26.42 -35.12
C ALA A 171 -43.05 -26.82 -33.77
N ALA A 172 -43.64 -27.88 -33.22
CA ALA A 172 -43.20 -28.62 -32.07
C ALA A 172 -41.93 -29.42 -32.35
N THR A 173 -40.89 -29.22 -31.54
CA THR A 173 -39.95 -30.29 -31.21
C THR A 173 -39.37 -30.06 -29.82
N SER A 174 -39.46 -31.10 -29.00
CA SER A 174 -38.82 -31.33 -27.71
C SER A 174 -37.55 -30.51 -27.43
N LEU A 175 -37.64 -29.55 -26.50
CA LEU A 175 -36.47 -28.89 -25.91
C LEU A 175 -36.55 -28.98 -24.39
N LYS A 176 -35.66 -29.82 -23.82
CA LYS A 176 -35.17 -29.67 -22.46
C LYS A 176 -34.80 -28.20 -22.28
N ARG A 177 -35.42 -27.52 -21.31
CA ARG A 177 -35.06 -26.15 -20.94
C ARG A 177 -33.62 -26.13 -20.43
N LYS A 178 -32.66 -25.81 -21.30
CA LYS A 178 -31.46 -25.09 -20.88
C LYS A 178 -31.96 -23.73 -20.41
N ARG A 179 -31.81 -23.44 -19.12
CA ARG A 179 -31.85 -22.05 -18.64
C ARG A 179 -30.64 -21.37 -19.26
N ASP A 180 -30.86 -20.26 -19.96
CA ASP A 180 -29.80 -19.29 -20.24
C ASP A 180 -29.28 -18.79 -18.89
N ASP A 181 -28.15 -19.35 -18.47
CA ASP A 181 -27.34 -18.92 -17.31
C ASP A 181 -26.06 -18.19 -17.80
N SER A 182 -26.00 -17.74 -19.07
CA SER A 182 -24.76 -17.31 -19.73
C SER A 182 -24.51 -15.79 -19.84
N ASP A 183 -25.46 -14.91 -19.59
CA ASP A 183 -25.29 -13.52 -20.08
C ASP A 183 -24.42 -12.58 -19.21
N ASP A 184 -23.91 -13.04 -18.07
CA ASP A 184 -23.00 -12.25 -17.21
C ASP A 184 -21.53 -12.74 -17.24
N ASP A 185 -21.23 -13.93 -17.80
CA ASP A 185 -19.87 -14.51 -17.83
C ASP A 185 -19.20 -14.34 -19.20
N ASP A 186 -19.98 -14.15 -20.28
CA ASP A 186 -19.50 -14.04 -21.67
C ASP A 186 -18.90 -12.65 -22.03
N ASN A 187 -18.83 -11.72 -21.07
CA ASN A 187 -18.28 -10.37 -21.27
C ASN A 187 -16.96 -10.13 -20.51
N GLU A 188 -16.30 -11.17 -19.98
CA GLU A 188 -14.92 -11.00 -19.51
C GLU A 188 -13.97 -10.94 -20.73
N PRO A 189 -13.10 -9.92 -20.81
CA PRO A 189 -12.15 -9.81 -21.92
C PRO A 189 -11.23 -11.05 -21.95
N GLU A 190 -10.97 -11.56 -23.16
CA GLU A 190 -10.14 -12.74 -23.37
C GLU A 190 -8.73 -12.53 -22.82
N ASP A 191 -8.27 -13.41 -21.92
CA ASP A 191 -6.88 -13.41 -21.44
C ASP A 191 -5.97 -13.98 -22.53
N LEU A 192 -5.34 -13.07 -23.29
CA LEU A 192 -4.42 -13.42 -24.37
C LEU A 192 -3.07 -13.96 -23.88
N VAL A 193 -2.68 -13.66 -22.63
CA VAL A 193 -1.38 -14.08 -22.10
C VAL A 193 -1.44 -15.50 -21.57
N GLN A 194 -2.52 -15.86 -20.87
CA GLN A 194 -2.73 -17.19 -20.30
C GLN A 194 -1.51 -17.65 -19.49
N LEU A 195 -1.22 -16.97 -18.38
CA LEU A 195 -0.05 -17.23 -17.54
C LEU A 195 0.01 -18.67 -16.98
N TYR A 196 -1.13 -19.36 -16.92
CA TYR A 196 -1.25 -20.73 -16.41
C TYR A 196 -0.94 -21.82 -17.44
N ASN A 197 -0.77 -21.47 -18.72
CA ASN A 197 -0.51 -22.40 -19.83
C ASN A 197 0.95 -22.30 -20.29
N ASP A 198 1.54 -23.42 -20.72
CA ASP A 198 2.89 -23.45 -21.28
C ASP A 198 3.08 -22.42 -22.41
N GLY A 199 4.27 -21.84 -22.51
CA GLY A 199 4.58 -20.76 -23.46
C GLY A 199 4.01 -19.39 -23.05
N TRP A 200 3.65 -19.20 -21.77
CA TRP A 200 3.12 -17.94 -21.25
C TRP A 200 4.11 -16.79 -21.39
N LYS A 201 5.42 -17.08 -21.32
CA LYS A 201 6.48 -16.07 -21.35
C LYS A 201 6.57 -15.41 -22.73
N GLU A 202 6.55 -16.20 -23.79
CA GLU A 202 6.53 -15.72 -25.16
C GLU A 202 5.27 -14.90 -25.45
N ARG A 203 4.10 -15.38 -25.00
CA ARG A 203 2.84 -14.64 -25.16
C ARG A 203 2.87 -13.32 -24.40
N TYR A 204 3.38 -13.30 -23.16
CA TYR A 204 3.50 -12.09 -22.36
C TYR A 204 4.35 -11.04 -23.06
N TYR A 205 5.58 -11.37 -23.47
CA TYR A 205 6.47 -10.40 -24.11
C TYR A 205 5.95 -9.95 -25.47
N LYS A 206 5.33 -10.84 -26.25
CA LYS A 206 4.70 -10.47 -27.52
C LYS A 206 3.53 -9.51 -27.32
N HIS A 207 2.64 -9.76 -26.37
CA HIS A 207 1.43 -8.96 -26.18
C HIS A 207 1.67 -7.66 -25.41
N LYS A 208 2.55 -7.66 -24.39
CA LYS A 208 2.80 -6.50 -23.52
C LYS A 208 3.88 -5.57 -24.06
N PHE A 209 4.89 -6.11 -24.74
CA PHE A 209 6.04 -5.34 -25.24
C PHE A 209 6.08 -5.24 -26.77
N GLY A 210 5.20 -5.96 -27.49
CA GLY A 210 5.25 -6.01 -28.95
C GLY A 210 6.53 -6.62 -29.51
N ALA A 211 7.24 -7.43 -28.70
CA ALA A 211 8.58 -7.88 -29.03
C ALA A 211 8.59 -9.09 -29.97
N GLU A 212 9.48 -9.05 -30.97
CA GLU A 212 9.76 -10.19 -31.85
C GLU A 212 10.76 -11.18 -31.22
N SER A 213 11.71 -10.68 -30.43
CA SER A 213 12.73 -11.47 -29.73
C SER A 213 12.57 -11.32 -28.21
N VAL A 214 12.15 -12.40 -27.56
CA VAL A 214 11.90 -12.45 -26.11
C VAL A 214 13.21 -12.28 -25.32
N ASP A 215 14.28 -12.96 -25.70
CA ASP A 215 15.53 -12.96 -24.95
C ASP A 215 16.16 -11.57 -24.82
N ARG A 216 16.11 -10.77 -25.90
CA ARG A 216 16.68 -9.43 -25.89
C ARG A 216 15.85 -8.47 -25.03
N ILE A 217 14.53 -8.47 -25.22
CA ILE A 217 13.66 -7.55 -24.47
C ILE A 217 13.61 -7.94 -23.00
N SER A 218 13.56 -9.24 -22.67
CA SER A 218 13.45 -9.69 -21.29
C SER A 218 14.70 -9.35 -20.50
N LYS A 219 15.89 -9.52 -21.12
CA LYS A 219 17.16 -9.07 -20.53
C LYS A 219 17.20 -7.55 -20.35
N GLN A 220 16.79 -6.78 -21.36
CA GLN A 220 16.81 -5.31 -21.26
C GLN A 220 15.89 -4.81 -20.13
N VAL A 221 14.69 -5.37 -20.03
CA VAL A 221 13.73 -5.01 -18.98
C VAL A 221 14.25 -5.44 -17.61
N ALA A 222 14.82 -6.64 -17.48
CA ALA A 222 15.41 -7.11 -16.22
C ALA A 222 16.60 -6.27 -15.76
N ASP A 223 17.48 -5.87 -16.70
CA ASP A 223 18.65 -5.04 -16.39
C ASP A 223 18.22 -3.65 -15.88
N GLU A 224 17.24 -3.00 -16.53
CA GLU A 224 16.69 -1.71 -16.08
C GLU A 224 15.85 -1.83 -14.80
N TYR A 225 15.11 -2.92 -14.63
CA TYR A 225 14.34 -3.17 -13.41
C TYR A 225 15.27 -3.32 -12.21
N PHE A 226 16.37 -4.06 -12.37
CA PHE A 226 17.37 -4.22 -11.31
C PHE A 226 18.06 -2.90 -10.97
N LYS A 227 18.41 -2.07 -11.97
CA LYS A 227 18.88 -0.69 -11.71
C LYS A 227 17.85 0.08 -10.89
N GLY A 228 16.56 -0.04 -11.23
CA GLY A 228 15.50 0.59 -10.45
C GLY A 228 15.44 0.13 -9.00
N LEU A 229 15.63 -1.15 -8.72
CA LEU A 229 15.70 -1.65 -7.34
C LEU A 229 16.87 -1.01 -6.58
N CYS A 230 18.03 -0.86 -7.22
CA CYS A 230 19.16 -0.13 -6.64
C CYS A 230 18.85 1.36 -6.45
N TRP A 231 18.16 2.00 -7.39
CA TRP A 231 17.74 3.40 -7.30
C TRP A 231 16.82 3.60 -6.09
N VAL A 232 15.80 2.75 -5.94
CA VAL A 232 14.84 2.81 -4.82
C VAL A 232 15.56 2.59 -3.49
N MET A 233 16.45 1.59 -3.42
CA MET A 233 17.20 1.33 -2.20
C MET A 233 18.07 2.54 -1.78
N LEU A 234 18.74 3.19 -2.73
CA LEU A 234 19.49 4.41 -2.48
C LEU A 234 18.58 5.58 -2.10
N TYR A 235 17.45 5.75 -2.78
CA TYR A 235 16.48 6.81 -2.50
C TYR A 235 16.05 6.83 -1.03
N TYR A 236 15.75 5.66 -0.46
CA TYR A 236 15.33 5.54 0.94
C TYR A 236 16.46 5.69 1.96
N TYR A 237 17.68 5.21 1.64
CA TYR A 237 18.77 5.11 2.62
C TYR A 237 19.82 6.22 2.53
N GLN A 238 20.01 6.79 1.33
CA GLN A 238 21.06 7.74 1.01
C GLN A 238 20.52 9.01 0.32
N GLY A 239 19.23 9.07 -0.01
CA GLY A 239 18.62 10.14 -0.79
C GLY A 239 18.61 9.87 -2.29
N CYS A 240 17.95 10.75 -3.06
CA CYS A 240 17.77 10.58 -4.51
C CYS A 240 19.11 10.50 -5.25
N PRO A 241 19.45 9.35 -5.88
CA PRO A 241 20.75 9.18 -6.53
C PRO A 241 20.80 9.76 -7.95
N ASP A 242 19.64 9.94 -8.60
CA ASP A 242 19.49 10.45 -9.96
C ASP A 242 18.06 10.95 -10.18
N TRP A 243 17.88 12.23 -10.48
CA TRP A 243 16.56 12.85 -10.70
C TRP A 243 15.99 12.60 -12.10
N LYS A 244 16.82 12.14 -13.05
CA LYS A 244 16.41 11.86 -14.45
C LYS A 244 16.09 10.40 -14.67
N TRP A 245 16.70 9.50 -13.90
CA TRP A 245 16.47 8.07 -14.05
C TRP A 245 14.98 7.73 -13.84
N PHE A 246 14.44 6.94 -14.76
CA PHE A 246 13.11 6.34 -14.66
C PHE A 246 13.13 4.95 -15.28
N PHE A 247 12.15 4.11 -14.92
CA PHE A 247 11.98 2.79 -15.52
C PHE A 247 11.21 2.91 -16.86
N PRO A 248 11.84 2.61 -18.02
CA PRO A 248 11.30 2.98 -19.34
C PRO A 248 10.34 1.94 -19.93
N PHE A 249 9.59 1.22 -19.08
CA PHE A 249 8.63 0.22 -19.50
C PHE A 249 7.37 0.27 -18.62
N HIS A 250 6.20 -0.02 -19.21
CA HIS A 250 4.94 -0.05 -18.46
C HIS A 250 4.74 -1.33 -17.64
N TYR A 251 5.49 -2.40 -17.96
CA TYR A 251 5.35 -3.70 -17.35
C TYR A 251 6.70 -4.23 -16.84
N ALA A 252 6.65 -5.05 -15.79
CA ALA A 252 7.82 -5.73 -15.26
C ALA A 252 8.24 -6.94 -16.11
N CYS A 253 9.46 -7.42 -15.93
CA CYS A 253 9.89 -8.74 -16.38
C CYS A 253 9.46 -9.84 -15.39
N PHE A 254 9.79 -11.09 -15.69
CA PHE A 254 9.62 -12.20 -14.74
C PHE A 254 10.88 -12.38 -13.87
N ALA A 255 10.73 -13.08 -12.74
CA ALA A 255 11.86 -13.38 -11.86
C ALA A 255 12.91 -14.25 -12.57
N SER A 256 12.47 -15.17 -13.42
CA SER A 256 13.33 -16.02 -14.26
C SER A 256 14.14 -15.27 -15.34
N ASP A 257 13.84 -13.99 -15.60
CA ASP A 257 14.59 -13.17 -16.57
C ASP A 257 15.86 -12.54 -15.98
N PHE A 258 15.95 -12.44 -14.65
CA PHE A 258 17.12 -11.88 -14.00
C PHE A 258 18.29 -12.87 -14.06
N LYS A 259 19.17 -12.67 -15.04
CA LYS A 259 20.35 -13.51 -15.27
C LYS A 259 21.61 -12.64 -15.27
N ASN A 260 22.65 -13.12 -14.58
CA ASN A 260 23.95 -12.46 -14.49
C ASN A 260 23.85 -11.02 -13.96
N ILE A 261 23.02 -10.80 -12.93
CA ILE A 261 22.81 -9.48 -12.31
C ILE A 261 24.13 -8.82 -11.87
N GLU A 262 25.11 -9.64 -11.46
CA GLU A 262 26.44 -9.19 -11.07
C GLU A 262 27.13 -8.34 -12.15
N GLN A 263 26.86 -8.61 -13.43
CA GLN A 263 27.45 -7.92 -14.57
C GLN A 263 26.76 -6.60 -14.92
N ILE A 264 25.59 -6.31 -14.34
CA ILE A 264 24.84 -5.09 -14.62
C ILE A 264 25.62 -3.89 -14.05
N ASP A 265 25.99 -2.95 -14.91
CA ASP A 265 26.59 -1.69 -14.46
C ASP A 265 25.51 -0.78 -13.88
N VAL A 266 25.63 -0.45 -12.60
CA VAL A 266 24.68 0.40 -11.88
C VAL A 266 25.37 1.72 -11.60
N LYS A 267 25.07 2.71 -12.46
CA LYS A 267 25.58 4.08 -12.37
C LYS A 267 24.41 5.04 -12.49
N PHE A 268 24.44 6.06 -11.64
CA PHE A 268 23.41 7.07 -11.49
C PHE A 268 24.07 8.44 -11.61
N ASP A 269 23.42 9.36 -12.33
CA ASP A 269 23.89 10.74 -12.44
C ASP A 269 23.53 11.53 -11.19
N ARG A 270 24.47 11.57 -10.23
CA ARG A 270 24.32 12.38 -9.01
C ARG A 270 24.35 13.89 -9.26
N THR A 271 24.65 14.34 -10.47
CA THR A 271 24.62 15.76 -10.85
C THR A 271 23.27 16.17 -11.43
N ALA A 272 22.41 15.20 -11.76
CA ALA A 272 21.03 15.46 -12.17
C ALA A 272 20.32 16.33 -11.13
N LYS A 273 19.66 17.39 -11.61
CA LYS A 273 18.89 18.32 -10.78
C LYS A 273 17.38 18.03 -10.93
N PRO A 274 16.57 18.30 -9.90
CA PRO A 274 15.12 18.25 -10.04
C PRO A 274 14.65 19.26 -11.10
N PHE A 275 13.55 18.94 -11.77
CA PHE A 275 12.91 19.87 -12.70
C PHE A 275 12.40 21.10 -11.96
N LYS A 276 12.37 22.25 -12.65
CA LYS A 276 11.68 23.43 -12.12
C LYS A 276 10.17 23.15 -12.01
N PRO A 277 9.44 23.83 -11.12
CA PRO A 277 8.02 23.57 -10.89
C PRO A 277 7.17 23.52 -12.17
N PHE A 278 7.33 24.46 -13.10
CA PHE A 278 6.55 24.47 -14.34
C PHE A 278 7.01 23.42 -15.35
N GLU A 279 8.30 23.10 -15.40
CA GLU A 279 8.82 22.00 -16.21
C GLU A 279 8.19 20.67 -15.74
N GLN A 280 8.16 20.42 -14.43
CA GLN A 280 7.50 19.25 -13.85
C GLN A 280 6.00 19.25 -14.15
N LEU A 281 5.31 20.39 -14.05
CA LEU A 281 3.88 20.46 -14.38
C LEU A 281 3.62 20.13 -15.85
N MET A 282 4.48 20.59 -16.76
CA MET A 282 4.40 20.21 -18.18
C MET A 282 4.62 18.71 -18.37
N SER A 283 5.46 18.08 -17.54
CA SER A 283 5.72 16.64 -17.61
C SER A 283 4.61 15.77 -17.00
N VAL A 284 3.82 16.30 -16.07
CA VAL A 284 2.87 15.50 -15.28
C VAL A 284 1.42 15.76 -15.69
N PHE A 285 1.07 16.99 -16.08
CA PHE A 285 -0.32 17.34 -16.32
C PHE A 285 -0.84 16.88 -17.68
N PRO A 286 -2.10 16.41 -17.76
CA PRO A 286 -2.78 16.31 -19.04
C PRO A 286 -3.16 17.70 -19.56
N ALA A 287 -3.38 17.83 -20.87
CA ALA A 287 -3.79 19.08 -21.52
C ALA A 287 -5.06 19.71 -20.90
N ALA A 288 -5.95 18.89 -20.34
CA ALA A 288 -7.16 19.34 -19.64
C ALA A 288 -6.88 20.23 -18.42
N SER A 289 -5.71 20.06 -17.79
CA SER A 289 -5.26 20.83 -16.61
C SER A 289 -4.32 21.99 -16.98
N SER A 290 -4.20 22.32 -18.27
CA SER A 290 -3.31 23.39 -18.76
C SER A 290 -3.56 24.76 -18.12
N LYS A 291 -4.77 25.02 -17.59
CA LYS A 291 -5.10 26.26 -16.87
C LYS A 291 -4.18 26.56 -15.68
N CYS A 292 -3.52 25.56 -15.11
CA CYS A 292 -2.57 25.71 -14.01
C CYS A 292 -1.19 26.26 -14.45
N LEU A 293 -0.92 26.32 -15.75
CA LEU A 293 0.34 26.79 -16.33
C LEU A 293 0.21 28.23 -16.85
N PRO A 294 1.33 28.93 -17.11
CA PRO A 294 1.33 30.24 -17.80
C PRO A 294 0.67 30.16 -19.19
N PRO A 295 -0.02 31.21 -19.67
CA PRO A 295 -0.79 31.17 -20.92
C PRO A 295 -0.04 30.62 -22.14
N THR A 296 1.20 31.09 -22.38
CA THR A 296 2.01 30.67 -23.54
C THR A 296 2.47 29.22 -23.44
N TRP A 297 2.64 28.69 -22.22
CA TRP A 297 3.00 27.29 -21.99
C TRP A 297 1.83 26.35 -22.28
N ARG A 298 0.59 26.79 -22.05
CA ARG A 298 -0.63 26.02 -22.36
C ARG A 298 -0.75 25.68 -23.83
N GLU A 299 -0.26 26.57 -24.69
CA GLU A 299 -0.30 26.40 -26.14
C GLU A 299 0.51 25.17 -26.57
N LEU A 300 1.63 24.88 -25.89
CA LEU A 300 2.44 23.70 -26.17
C LEU A 300 1.71 22.37 -25.88
N MET A 301 0.70 22.36 -25.00
CA MET A 301 -0.09 21.17 -24.69
C MET A 301 -1.32 21.00 -25.59
N THR A 302 -1.71 22.02 -26.35
CA THR A 302 -3.03 22.07 -26.99
C THR A 302 -2.99 22.31 -28.49
N ARG A 303 -1.97 23.01 -28.99
CA ARG A 303 -1.86 23.28 -30.42
C ARG A 303 -1.30 22.09 -31.18
N ASN A 304 -1.90 21.78 -32.32
CA ASN A 304 -1.49 20.67 -33.19
C ASN A 304 -0.10 20.87 -33.83
N ASP A 305 0.40 22.11 -33.90
CA ASP A 305 1.73 22.45 -34.41
C ASP A 305 2.83 22.44 -33.32
N SER A 306 2.48 22.13 -32.07
CA SER A 306 3.44 22.04 -30.98
C SER A 306 4.42 20.87 -31.21
N PRO A 307 5.73 21.08 -30.98
CA PRO A 307 6.75 20.04 -31.17
C PRO A 307 6.68 18.90 -30.15
N ILE A 308 5.82 19.02 -29.14
CA ILE A 308 5.62 18.06 -28.04
C ILE A 308 4.14 17.68 -27.85
N ILE A 309 3.29 17.93 -28.85
CA ILE A 309 1.86 17.60 -28.77
C ILE A 309 1.60 16.10 -28.58
N ASP A 310 2.52 15.25 -29.06
CA ASP A 310 2.49 13.80 -28.91
C ASP A 310 2.54 13.33 -27.45
N PHE A 311 3.04 14.17 -26.52
CA PHE A 311 3.05 13.86 -25.09
C PHE A 311 1.67 13.95 -24.44
N TYR A 312 0.70 14.61 -25.08
CA TYR A 312 -0.60 14.93 -24.48
C TYR A 312 -1.80 14.34 -25.25
N PRO A 313 -1.89 12.99 -25.35
CA PRO A 313 -3.02 12.37 -26.03
C PRO A 313 -4.34 12.65 -25.30
N THR A 314 -5.38 12.98 -26.05
CA THR A 314 -6.74 13.18 -25.50
C THR A 314 -7.40 11.87 -25.08
N THR A 315 -6.99 10.76 -25.71
CA THR A 315 -7.44 9.41 -25.41
C THR A 315 -6.24 8.46 -25.35
N PHE A 316 -6.17 7.62 -24.33
CA PHE A 316 -5.15 6.60 -24.17
C PHE A 316 -5.77 5.29 -23.71
N LYS A 317 -5.05 4.18 -23.88
CA LYS A 317 -5.54 2.85 -23.52
C LYS A 317 -5.18 2.54 -22.06
N ILE A 318 -6.09 1.85 -21.37
CA ILE A 318 -5.84 1.27 -20.05
C ILE A 318 -5.87 -0.24 -20.21
N ASP A 319 -4.76 -0.89 -19.91
CA ASP A 319 -4.69 -2.35 -19.86
C ASP A 319 -5.04 -2.84 -18.46
N LEU A 320 -6.13 -3.58 -18.33
CA LEU A 320 -6.58 -4.13 -17.05
C LEU A 320 -5.60 -5.14 -16.45
N ASN A 321 -4.77 -5.79 -17.27
CA ASN A 321 -3.72 -6.72 -16.85
C ASN A 321 -4.19 -7.76 -15.80
N GLY A 322 -5.35 -8.39 -16.02
CA GLY A 322 -5.94 -9.37 -15.11
C GLY A 322 -6.65 -8.78 -13.89
N LYS A 323 -6.74 -7.46 -13.75
CA LYS A 323 -7.49 -6.79 -12.68
C LYS A 323 -8.90 -6.41 -13.14
N LYS A 324 -9.82 -6.28 -12.17
CA LYS A 324 -11.26 -6.08 -12.44
C LYS A 324 -11.69 -4.63 -12.59
N ALA A 325 -10.84 -3.68 -12.20
CA ALA A 325 -11.18 -2.27 -12.20
C ALA A 325 -10.11 -1.45 -12.92
N ALA A 326 -10.54 -0.44 -13.69
CA ALA A 326 -9.66 0.38 -14.52
C ALA A 326 -8.58 1.11 -13.71
N TRP A 327 -8.86 1.53 -12.47
CA TRP A 327 -7.89 2.18 -11.60
C TRP A 327 -6.77 1.25 -11.11
N MET A 328 -6.92 -0.07 -11.28
CA MET A 328 -5.88 -1.07 -11.04
C MET A 328 -5.10 -1.42 -12.31
N GLY A 329 -5.55 -0.92 -13.47
CA GLY A 329 -4.92 -1.18 -14.76
C GLY A 329 -3.74 -0.25 -15.03
N VAL A 330 -3.01 -0.58 -16.08
CA VAL A 330 -1.82 0.16 -16.53
C VAL A 330 -2.25 1.19 -17.58
N ALA A 331 -1.99 2.48 -17.31
CA ALA A 331 -2.22 3.54 -18.28
C ALA A 331 -1.07 3.57 -19.31
N LEU A 332 -1.40 3.29 -20.57
CA LEU A 332 -0.43 3.26 -21.67
C LEU A 332 -0.24 4.66 -22.24
N LEU A 333 0.57 5.45 -21.54
CA LEU A 333 0.99 6.79 -21.95
C LEU A 333 2.41 6.77 -22.55
N PRO A 334 2.70 7.64 -23.54
CA PRO A 334 4.06 7.82 -24.01
C PRO A 334 4.93 8.40 -22.90
N PHE A 335 6.17 7.91 -22.77
CA PHE A 335 7.15 8.54 -21.89
C PHE A 335 7.64 9.85 -22.51
N ILE A 336 7.87 10.84 -21.66
CA ILE A 336 8.32 12.17 -22.09
C ILE A 336 9.82 12.14 -22.37
N ASP A 337 10.19 12.68 -23.52
CA ASP A 337 11.58 12.96 -23.86
C ASP A 337 11.96 14.32 -23.25
N GLU A 338 12.84 14.26 -22.24
CA GLU A 338 13.31 15.43 -21.48
C GLU A 338 13.98 16.48 -22.39
N GLU A 339 14.81 16.06 -23.34
CA GLU A 339 15.55 16.98 -24.20
C GLU A 339 14.59 17.72 -25.14
N ARG A 340 13.62 16.99 -25.71
CA ARG A 340 12.56 17.58 -26.54
C ARG A 340 11.67 18.54 -25.74
N LEU A 341 11.31 18.17 -24.50
CA LEU A 341 10.53 19.04 -23.62
C LEU A 341 11.27 20.36 -23.37
N PHE A 342 12.52 20.29 -22.92
CA PHE A 342 13.29 21.51 -22.63
C PHE A 342 13.57 22.35 -23.88
N ALA A 343 13.79 21.73 -25.03
CA ALA A 343 13.91 22.46 -26.30
C ALA A 343 12.65 23.26 -26.62
N ALA A 344 11.45 22.71 -26.39
CA ALA A 344 10.19 23.42 -26.58
C ALA A 344 10.01 24.55 -25.56
N LEU A 345 10.29 24.29 -24.28
CA LEU A 345 10.10 25.28 -23.20
C LEU A 345 11.01 26.50 -23.32
N LYS A 346 12.22 26.35 -23.89
CA LYS A 346 13.12 27.49 -24.17
C LYS A 346 12.45 28.61 -24.97
N THR A 347 11.48 28.28 -25.83
CA THR A 347 10.79 29.26 -26.68
C THR A 347 9.83 30.17 -25.89
N VAL A 348 9.29 29.68 -24.77
CA VAL A 348 8.24 30.35 -23.96
C VAL A 348 8.74 30.81 -22.59
N TYR A 349 10.02 30.58 -22.27
CA TYR A 349 10.62 30.95 -20.98
C TYR A 349 10.65 32.46 -20.75
N ASN A 350 10.85 33.23 -21.82
CA ASN A 350 10.92 34.69 -21.75
C ASN A 350 9.57 35.35 -21.45
N ASP A 351 8.46 34.65 -21.70
CA ASP A 351 7.10 35.17 -21.53
C ASP A 351 6.61 35.14 -20.09
N LEU A 352 7.35 34.49 -19.19
CA LEU A 352 6.98 34.39 -17.78
C LEU A 352 6.96 35.78 -17.12
N THR A 353 5.84 36.10 -16.47
CA THR A 353 5.73 37.26 -15.59
C THR A 353 6.66 37.12 -14.38
N GLU A 354 6.95 38.23 -13.70
CA GLU A 354 7.82 38.21 -12.51
C GLU A 354 7.29 37.24 -11.42
N ASN A 355 5.98 37.28 -11.14
CA ASN A 355 5.34 36.35 -10.20
C ASN A 355 5.41 34.88 -10.66
N GLU A 356 5.41 34.63 -11.97
CA GLU A 356 5.57 33.28 -12.52
C GLU A 356 7.01 32.79 -12.42
N ARG A 357 8.00 33.67 -12.64
CA ARG A 357 9.41 33.38 -12.44
C ARG A 357 9.68 33.01 -10.99
N LEU A 358 9.18 33.79 -10.03
CA LEU A 358 9.31 33.49 -8.60
C LEU A 358 8.70 32.13 -8.21
N ARG A 359 7.55 31.76 -8.78
CA ARG A 359 6.91 30.45 -8.55
C ARG A 359 7.64 29.29 -9.23
N ASN A 360 8.45 29.57 -10.24
CA ASN A 360 9.23 28.58 -10.98
C ASN A 360 10.66 28.41 -10.41
N CYS A 361 10.93 28.96 -9.23
CA CYS A 361 12.19 28.78 -8.50
C CYS A 361 12.01 27.82 -7.32
N HIS A 362 13.10 27.17 -6.91
CA HIS A 362 13.13 26.37 -5.68
C HIS A 362 13.24 27.29 -4.46
N GLY A 363 12.34 27.11 -3.49
CA GLY A 363 12.36 27.86 -2.23
C GLY A 363 13.26 27.24 -1.17
N SER A 364 13.55 28.00 -0.11
CA SER A 364 14.23 27.54 1.10
C SER A 364 13.24 26.94 2.11
N HIS A 365 13.71 26.00 2.95
CA HIS A 365 12.95 25.58 4.12
C HIS A 365 12.94 26.69 5.18
N LEU A 366 11.85 26.79 5.95
CA LEU A 366 11.69 27.80 7.00
C LEU A 366 11.61 27.15 8.37
N ILE A 367 12.31 27.72 9.35
CA ILE A 367 12.20 27.34 10.76
C ILE A 367 11.56 28.47 11.56
N PHE A 368 10.61 28.10 12.41
CA PHE A 368 9.87 29.02 13.26
C PHE A 368 10.13 28.71 14.72
N THR A 369 10.35 29.76 15.51
CA THR A 369 10.43 29.60 16.97
C THR A 369 9.67 30.70 17.69
N SER A 370 9.15 30.38 18.88
CA SER A 370 8.62 31.39 19.78
C SER A 370 9.74 32.30 20.26
N LYS A 371 9.50 33.61 20.34
CA LYS A 371 10.46 34.56 20.94
C LYS A 371 10.81 34.23 22.41
N LYS A 372 10.01 33.38 23.07
CA LYS A 372 10.24 32.92 24.45
C LYS A 372 11.05 31.62 24.55
N HIS A 373 11.29 30.94 23.44
CA HIS A 373 11.99 29.66 23.46
C HIS A 373 13.50 29.88 23.60
N SER A 374 13.99 29.94 24.85
CA SER A 374 15.37 30.30 25.23
C SER A 374 16.44 29.87 24.21
N ILE A 375 16.55 28.56 23.95
CA ILE A 375 17.63 28.01 23.13
C ILE A 375 17.50 28.36 21.63
N LEU A 376 16.37 28.02 21.00
CA LEU A 376 16.15 28.25 19.57
C LEU A 376 16.03 29.74 19.22
N SER A 377 15.49 30.57 20.14
CA SER A 377 15.29 31.99 19.88
C SER A 377 16.60 32.76 19.77
N ASP A 378 17.62 32.39 20.55
CA ASP A 378 18.90 33.09 20.56
C ASP A 378 19.68 32.80 19.27
N ASN A 379 19.72 31.54 18.83
CA ASN A 379 20.35 31.16 17.56
C ASN A 379 19.70 31.85 16.35
N ILE A 380 18.37 31.86 16.31
CA ILE A 380 17.64 32.49 15.21
C ILE A 380 17.78 34.02 15.26
N ARG A 381 17.78 34.63 16.46
CA ARG A 381 18.01 36.08 16.62
C ARG A 381 19.41 36.46 16.12
N ASN A 382 20.44 35.71 16.52
CA ASN A 382 21.80 35.91 16.05
C ASN A 382 21.90 35.81 14.53
N ALA A 383 21.21 34.84 13.90
CA ALA A 383 21.21 34.72 12.44
C ALA A 383 20.49 35.89 11.73
N ILE A 384 19.43 36.44 12.34
CA ILE A 384 18.72 37.61 11.82
C ILE A 384 19.56 38.89 11.98
N GLU A 385 20.29 39.03 13.09
CA GLU A 385 21.12 40.20 13.42
C GLU A 385 22.47 40.21 12.69
N ASN A 386 23.14 39.05 12.60
CA ASN A 386 24.47 38.91 11.99
C ASN A 386 24.44 38.71 10.45
N GLY A 387 23.26 38.66 9.83
CA GLY A 387 23.08 38.56 8.36
C GLY A 387 23.57 39.78 7.56
N THR A 388 24.48 40.60 8.11
CA THR A 388 25.14 41.72 7.46
C THR A 388 26.66 41.62 7.62
N ALA A 389 27.34 41.35 6.50
CA ALA A 389 28.78 41.46 6.21
C ALA A 389 29.73 40.33 6.68
N ILE A 390 30.44 39.71 5.72
CA ILE A 390 31.89 39.83 5.48
C ILE A 390 32.17 39.42 4.02
N GLU A 391 32.84 40.30 3.27
CA GLU A 391 33.40 40.04 1.94
C GLU A 391 34.65 39.15 2.02
N ASN A 392 34.83 38.38 0.94
CA ASN A 392 36.07 37.89 0.32
C ASN A 392 36.52 36.42 0.47
N ASN A 393 36.72 35.86 -0.73
CA ASN A 393 37.69 34.87 -1.18
C ASN A 393 37.55 33.43 -0.69
N ASP A 394 36.73 32.65 -1.40
CA ASP A 394 37.16 31.34 -1.91
C ASP A 394 36.49 31.09 -3.28
N LYS A 395 37.34 30.76 -4.26
CA LYS A 395 36.93 30.35 -5.60
C LYS A 395 36.49 28.89 -5.52
N ASP A 396 35.20 28.64 -5.53
CA ASP A 396 34.65 27.36 -5.98
C ASP A 396 33.80 27.64 -7.22
N ASP A 397 34.28 27.08 -8.32
CA ASP A 397 33.69 27.14 -9.65
C ASP A 397 32.36 26.37 -9.67
N ASP A 398 31.26 27.11 -9.68
CA ASP A 398 29.99 26.69 -10.30
C ASP A 398 29.19 27.97 -10.58
N ALA A 399 29.75 28.77 -11.49
CA ALA A 399 29.12 29.95 -12.05
C ALA A 399 28.65 29.62 -13.47
N ASN A 400 27.36 29.33 -13.60
CA ASN A 400 26.50 29.76 -14.71
C ASN A 400 25.04 29.51 -14.30
N ASP A 401 24.60 30.20 -13.25
CA ASP A 401 23.20 30.58 -13.09
C ASP A 401 23.18 32.10 -13.04
N ASP A 402 22.66 32.68 -14.12
CA ASP A 402 22.36 34.09 -14.30
C ASP A 402 21.05 34.38 -13.56
N ASP A 403 21.15 34.61 -12.25
CA ASP A 403 20.13 35.32 -11.50
C ASP A 403 20.81 36.06 -10.35
N GLY A 404 20.88 37.38 -10.50
CA GLY A 404 21.47 38.28 -9.52
C GLY A 404 20.56 38.47 -8.33
N ASP A 405 20.71 37.63 -7.30
CA ASP A 405 20.38 38.05 -5.93
C ASP A 405 21.32 37.43 -4.87
N SER A 406 21.81 38.31 -4.02
CA SER A 406 22.66 38.18 -2.82
C SER A 406 23.10 36.78 -2.34
N LYS A 407 24.35 36.39 -2.69
CA LYS A 407 25.11 35.29 -2.05
C LYS A 407 25.54 35.65 -0.62
N GLN A 408 24.68 35.40 0.39
CA GLN A 408 25.08 35.40 1.81
C GLN A 408 25.40 33.98 2.31
N LYS A 409 26.50 33.79 3.06
CA LYS A 409 26.92 32.48 3.61
C LYS A 409 26.07 32.12 4.84
N ALA A 410 25.64 30.85 4.93
CA ALA A 410 24.84 30.34 6.04
C ALA A 410 25.69 30.17 7.31
N ILE A 411 25.13 30.44 8.49
CA ILE A 411 25.85 30.32 9.77
C ILE A 411 25.71 28.88 10.29
N PRO A 412 26.81 28.14 10.55
CA PRO A 412 26.75 26.82 11.13
C PRO A 412 26.22 26.89 12.57
N ALA A 413 25.24 26.06 12.92
CA ALA A 413 24.88 25.86 14.32
C ALA A 413 26.06 25.20 15.05
N ALA A 414 26.46 25.75 16.19
CA ALA A 414 27.70 25.42 16.88
C ALA A 414 27.86 23.91 17.15
N GLU A 415 28.99 23.34 16.72
CA GLU A 415 29.36 21.92 16.90
C GLU A 415 29.52 21.48 18.37
N SER A 416 29.49 22.42 19.33
CA SER A 416 29.84 22.18 20.73
C SER A 416 28.67 21.95 21.69
N GLU A 417 27.40 22.03 21.25
CA GLU A 417 26.26 21.69 22.09
C GLU A 417 25.36 20.63 21.44
N PRO A 418 25.30 19.40 21.97
CA PRO A 418 24.65 18.25 21.34
C PRO A 418 23.10 18.31 21.25
N ASN A 419 22.49 19.48 21.45
CA ASN A 419 21.03 19.66 21.51
C ASN A 419 20.48 20.79 20.62
N LEU A 420 21.29 21.43 19.78
CA LEU A 420 20.91 22.67 19.11
C LEU A 420 21.00 22.53 17.59
N ILE A 421 19.88 22.22 16.92
CA ILE A 421 19.67 22.20 15.45
C ILE A 421 20.93 21.80 14.64
N SER A 422 21.04 20.55 14.21
CA SER A 422 22.03 20.19 13.19
C SER A 422 21.64 20.84 11.85
N GLY A 423 22.43 21.79 11.37
CA GLY A 423 22.20 22.52 10.11
C GLY A 423 22.71 23.95 10.14
N SER A 424 22.31 24.76 9.16
CA SER A 424 22.70 26.18 9.06
C SER A 424 21.50 27.09 8.88
N LEU A 425 21.62 28.32 9.39
CA LEU A 425 20.54 29.32 9.36
C LEU A 425 20.93 30.53 8.52
N ARG A 426 19.94 31.11 7.82
CA ARG A 426 20.08 32.35 7.05
C ARG A 426 18.91 33.29 7.32
N LYS A 427 19.17 34.60 7.39
CA LYS A 427 18.12 35.62 7.47
C LYS A 427 17.25 35.55 6.21
N SER A 428 15.93 35.50 6.40
CA SER A 428 14.99 35.56 5.28
C SER A 428 14.66 37.01 4.94
N SER A 429 14.83 37.39 3.68
CA SER A 429 14.48 38.74 3.19
C SER A 429 12.98 39.02 3.31
N SER A 430 12.15 37.99 3.12
CA SER A 430 10.70 38.11 3.07
C SER A 430 10.03 37.92 4.42
N TYR A 431 10.50 36.96 5.24
CA TYR A 431 9.71 36.46 6.37
C TYR A 431 10.20 36.87 7.77
N SER A 432 11.46 37.33 7.90
CA SER A 432 12.09 37.51 9.22
C SER A 432 11.47 38.60 10.10
N MET A 433 10.67 39.53 9.53
CA MET A 433 10.02 40.61 10.28
C MET A 433 8.49 40.57 10.28
N ILE A 434 7.87 39.57 9.64
CA ILE A 434 6.40 39.52 9.51
C ILE A 434 5.72 39.24 10.86
N TYR A 435 6.33 38.40 11.70
CA TYR A 435 5.65 37.85 12.87
C TYR A 435 6.05 38.55 14.18
N SER A 436 5.06 39.05 14.92
CA SER A 436 5.29 39.79 16.17
C SER A 436 5.72 38.90 17.34
N LYS A 437 5.25 37.66 17.41
CA LYS A 437 5.48 36.72 18.53
C LYS A 437 6.43 35.55 18.19
N ALA A 438 6.75 35.37 16.92
CA ALA A 438 7.62 34.32 16.42
C ALA A 438 8.84 34.93 15.72
N LEU A 439 9.92 34.16 15.67
CA LEU A 439 11.07 34.41 14.80
C LEU A 439 11.02 33.42 13.64
N CYS A 440 11.43 33.87 12.46
CA CYS A 440 11.45 33.08 11.25
C CYS A 440 12.78 33.30 10.51
N CYS A 441 13.42 32.22 10.11
CA CYS A 441 14.61 32.24 9.26
C CYS A 441 14.61 31.05 8.31
N GLU A 442 15.47 31.12 7.30
CA GLU A 442 15.71 30.02 6.39
C GLU A 442 16.63 29.00 7.06
N PHE A 443 16.29 27.73 6.88
CA PHE A 443 16.99 26.59 7.44
C PHE A 443 17.52 25.70 6.31
N TYR A 444 18.76 25.28 6.44
CA TYR A 444 19.39 24.33 5.53
C TYR A 444 19.91 23.14 6.35
N ASP A 445 19.55 21.94 5.90
CA ASP A 445 20.05 20.71 6.47
C ASP A 445 21.59 20.66 6.44
N PRO A 446 22.22 19.90 7.36
CA PRO A 446 23.66 19.73 7.38
C PRO A 446 24.14 19.09 6.07
N THR A 447 25.19 19.66 5.49
CA THR A 447 25.78 19.17 4.25
C THR A 447 26.88 18.15 4.53
N TYR A 448 26.79 16.99 3.89
CA TYR A 448 27.79 15.92 3.97
C TYR A 448 28.55 15.82 2.65
N SER A 449 29.74 15.21 2.65
CA SER A 449 30.47 14.96 1.40
C SER A 449 29.67 14.02 0.49
N LYS A 450 29.85 14.14 -0.83
CA LYS A 450 29.13 13.29 -1.81
C LYS A 450 29.44 11.79 -1.66
N GLU A 451 30.55 11.46 -1.01
CA GLU A 451 31.02 10.10 -0.73
C GLU A 451 30.58 9.60 0.65
N PHE A 452 29.98 10.47 1.47
CA PHE A 452 29.49 10.09 2.79
C PHE A 452 28.36 9.08 2.67
N ILE A 453 28.47 7.98 3.41
CA ILE A 453 27.46 6.92 3.46
C ILE A 453 26.82 6.98 4.83
N PHE A 454 25.51 7.17 4.88
CA PHE A 454 24.74 7.07 6.12
C PHE A 454 24.65 5.60 6.54
N PRO A 455 25.24 5.21 7.69
CA PRO A 455 25.22 3.83 8.12
C PRO A 455 23.84 3.46 8.71
N ALA A 456 23.28 2.34 8.26
CA ALA A 456 22.04 1.78 8.80
C ALA A 456 22.33 1.02 10.10
N VAL A 457 22.62 1.77 11.17
CA VAL A 457 22.98 1.23 12.49
C VAL A 457 22.29 2.00 13.61
N MET A 458 22.00 1.30 14.71
CA MET A 458 21.56 1.97 15.93
C MET A 458 22.66 2.91 16.44
N LEU A 459 22.26 4.12 16.83
CA LEU A 459 23.17 5.10 17.42
C LEU A 459 23.79 4.59 18.73
N LYS A 460 25.03 4.99 18.98
CA LYS A 460 25.72 4.73 20.25
C LYS A 460 24.90 5.39 21.36
N ASN A 461 24.39 4.59 22.31
CA ASN A 461 23.48 4.98 23.40
C ASN A 461 21.97 5.02 23.08
N ALA A 462 21.53 4.51 21.92
CA ALA A 462 20.11 4.31 21.66
C ALA A 462 19.49 3.36 22.69
N ARG A 463 18.38 3.76 23.32
CA ARG A 463 17.63 2.94 24.28
C ARG A 463 16.46 2.28 23.56
N LYS A 464 16.43 0.94 23.52
CA LYS A 464 15.32 0.19 22.94
C LYS A 464 14.05 0.38 23.80
N PRO A 465 12.87 0.52 23.17
CA PRO A 465 11.62 0.53 23.92
C PRO A 465 11.38 -0.85 24.56
N ASP A 466 10.51 -0.88 25.57
CA ASP A 466 10.14 -2.11 26.26
C ASP A 466 9.45 -3.11 25.32
N THR A 467 9.72 -4.40 25.51
CA THR A 467 9.18 -5.47 24.66
C THR A 467 7.67 -5.65 24.87
N VAL A 468 6.89 -5.38 23.83
CA VAL A 468 5.41 -5.50 23.86
C VAL A 468 4.92 -6.87 23.34
N LEU A 469 5.80 -7.63 22.70
CA LEU A 469 5.48 -8.98 22.25
C LEU A 469 5.54 -9.96 23.42
N ARG A 470 4.53 -10.84 23.51
CA ARG A 470 4.55 -11.96 24.45
C ARG A 470 5.82 -12.77 24.20
N PRO A 471 6.67 -13.00 25.22
CA PRO A 471 7.82 -13.88 25.07
C PRO A 471 7.37 -15.26 24.59
N GLN A 472 8.07 -15.82 23.61
CA GLN A 472 7.72 -17.14 23.05
C GLN A 472 7.87 -18.25 24.09
N ASP A 473 8.79 -18.06 25.05
CA ASP A 473 9.05 -19.00 26.14
C ASP A 473 8.04 -18.90 27.29
N LEU A 474 7.11 -17.95 27.24
CA LEU A 474 6.08 -17.78 28.27
C LEU A 474 4.98 -18.83 28.09
N ASP A 475 4.72 -19.63 29.14
CA ASP A 475 3.68 -20.66 29.11
C ASP A 475 2.35 -20.06 28.65
N ARG A 476 1.63 -20.77 27.76
CA ARG A 476 0.35 -20.34 27.17
C ARG A 476 -0.68 -19.94 28.23
N PHE A 477 -0.63 -20.57 29.40
CA PHE A 477 -1.58 -20.33 30.49
C PHE A 477 -1.24 -19.11 31.37
N GLU A 478 -0.03 -18.56 31.26
CA GLU A 478 0.34 -17.35 31.99
C GLU A 478 -0.31 -16.10 31.36
N ARG A 479 -0.86 -15.24 32.22
CA ARG A 479 -1.48 -13.98 31.78
C ARG A 479 -0.41 -12.99 31.36
N TYR A 480 -0.19 -12.86 30.06
CA TYR A 480 0.58 -11.76 29.49
C TYR A 480 -0.31 -10.53 29.28
N ARG A 481 0.10 -9.37 29.82
CA ARG A 481 -0.49 -8.07 29.48
C ARG A 481 0.55 -7.24 28.74
N PRO A 482 0.39 -7.01 27.41
CA PRO A 482 1.29 -6.13 26.69
C PRO A 482 1.19 -4.71 27.26
N VAL A 483 2.33 -4.06 27.45
CA VAL A 483 2.37 -2.63 27.76
C VAL A 483 2.12 -1.89 26.46
N ILE A 484 0.89 -1.40 26.26
CA ILE A 484 0.52 -0.61 25.08
C ILE A 484 0.60 0.87 25.44
N GLY A 485 1.41 1.63 24.68
CA GLY A 485 1.50 3.09 24.78
C GLY A 485 2.45 3.61 25.88
N MET A 486 2.25 4.86 26.29
CA MET A 486 3.09 5.60 27.26
C MET A 486 2.74 5.33 28.73
N ASN A 487 2.05 4.24 29.04
CA ASN A 487 1.61 3.95 30.42
C ASN A 487 2.78 3.43 31.26
N ARG A 488 3.05 4.08 32.40
CA ARG A 488 4.04 3.62 33.38
C ARG A 488 3.59 2.29 34.00
N ARG A 489 4.56 1.41 34.23
CA ARG A 489 4.43 0.20 35.06
C ARG A 489 3.74 0.54 36.38
N SER A 490 2.54 0.01 36.59
CA SER A 490 1.97 -0.15 37.92
C SER A 490 2.10 -1.63 38.28
N ASP A 491 3.27 -2.03 38.73
CA ASP A 491 3.50 -3.39 39.23
C ASP A 491 2.71 -3.54 40.54
N PHE A 492 1.44 -3.94 40.43
CA PHE A 492 0.66 -4.34 41.59
C PHE A 492 1.02 -5.79 41.92
N ALA A 493 1.81 -5.96 42.99
CA ALA A 493 2.01 -7.28 43.58
C ALA A 493 0.68 -7.77 44.17
N ASN A 494 0.10 -8.81 43.57
CA ASN A 494 -1.04 -9.49 44.16
C ASN A 494 -0.54 -10.61 45.07
N VAL A 495 -0.95 -10.56 46.32
CA VAL A 495 -0.72 -11.65 47.26
C VAL A 495 -1.52 -12.87 46.80
N ALA A 496 -0.93 -14.06 46.77
CA ALA A 496 -1.65 -15.28 46.42
C ALA A 496 -2.84 -15.53 47.38
N ALA A 497 -3.81 -16.36 46.98
CA ALA A 497 -4.98 -16.67 47.82
C ALA A 497 -4.59 -17.23 49.21
N SER A 498 -3.44 -17.92 49.31
CA SER A 498 -2.85 -18.36 50.58
C SER A 498 -2.40 -17.20 51.47
N GLY A 499 -1.79 -16.17 50.89
CA GLY A 499 -1.39 -14.98 51.63
C GLY A 499 -2.57 -14.08 51.98
N HIS A 500 -3.63 -14.03 51.17
CA HIS A 500 -4.90 -13.37 51.56
C HIS A 500 -5.51 -14.04 52.80
N ARG A 501 -5.56 -15.37 52.82
CA ARG A 501 -6.01 -16.12 54.00
C ARG A 501 -5.13 -15.88 55.22
N MET A 502 -3.83 -15.67 55.04
CA MET A 502 -2.89 -15.42 56.13
C MET A 502 -3.08 -14.01 56.70
N ILE A 503 -3.29 -13.00 55.85
CA ILE A 503 -3.61 -11.63 56.26
C ILE A 503 -4.96 -11.59 56.98
N GLU A 504 -5.98 -12.26 56.44
CA GLU A 504 -7.31 -12.35 57.08
C GLU A 504 -7.23 -13.00 58.46
N ARG A 505 -6.40 -14.05 58.63
CA ARG A 505 -6.14 -14.68 59.93
C ARG A 505 -5.39 -13.79 60.92
N LEU A 506 -4.51 -12.93 60.44
CA LEU A 506 -3.75 -12.00 61.27
C LEU A 506 -4.62 -10.82 61.72
N VAL A 507 -5.42 -10.27 60.80
CA VAL A 507 -6.38 -9.19 61.07
C VAL A 507 -7.48 -9.64 62.05
N GLN A 508 -7.96 -10.88 61.94
CA GLN A 508 -8.91 -11.45 62.91
C GLN A 508 -8.30 -11.74 64.29
N LYS A 509 -6.97 -11.80 64.41
CA LYS A 509 -6.27 -12.02 65.69
C LYS A 509 -5.97 -10.73 66.45
N GLU A 510 -5.83 -9.59 65.75
CA GLU A 510 -5.57 -8.29 66.38
C GLU A 510 -6.83 -7.56 66.83
N HIS A 511 -8.01 -7.91 66.33
CA HIS A 511 -9.27 -7.34 66.78
C HIS A 511 -10.14 -8.46 67.36
N GLY A 512 -10.17 -8.51 68.70
CA GLY A 512 -11.07 -9.37 69.46
C GLY A 512 -12.48 -9.31 68.91
N GLY A 513 -13.10 -10.48 68.81
CA GLY A 513 -14.18 -10.75 67.88
C GLY A 513 -15.35 -9.76 67.93
N GLU A 514 -15.76 -9.32 66.75
CA GLU A 514 -17.13 -8.89 66.47
C GLU A 514 -17.45 -9.25 65.00
N GLN A 515 -18.48 -10.07 64.83
CA GLN A 515 -19.00 -10.45 63.52
C GLN A 515 -19.62 -9.24 62.83
N TYR A 516 -18.90 -8.60 61.92
CA TYR A 516 -19.53 -7.70 60.94
C TYR A 516 -19.89 -8.47 59.68
N ARG A 517 -21.10 -9.03 59.73
CA ARG A 517 -21.89 -9.38 58.55
C ARG A 517 -22.23 -8.05 57.86
N ASN A 518 -21.70 -7.78 56.68
CA ASN A 518 -22.16 -6.65 55.89
C ASN A 518 -22.54 -7.09 54.48
N GLU A 519 -23.79 -6.79 54.18
CA GLU A 519 -24.61 -7.26 53.08
C GLU A 519 -24.13 -6.65 51.77
N GLN A 520 -24.05 -7.49 50.73
CA GLN A 520 -23.89 -7.04 49.36
C GLN A 520 -25.16 -6.30 48.93
N TYR A 521 -25.13 -4.97 48.94
CA TYR A 521 -26.08 -4.17 48.20
C TYR A 521 -25.81 -4.29 46.69
N HIS A 522 -26.60 -5.16 46.06
CA HIS A 522 -26.93 -5.08 44.65
C HIS A 522 -27.52 -3.70 44.34
N ASN A 523 -26.93 -2.98 43.38
CA ASN A 523 -27.64 -1.96 42.63
C ASN A 523 -27.62 -2.33 41.14
N GLN A 524 -28.83 -2.45 40.62
CA GLN A 524 -29.24 -3.04 39.36
C GLN A 524 -29.85 -1.92 38.51
N TYR A 525 -29.27 -1.61 37.34
CA TYR A 525 -29.93 -0.97 36.19
C TYR A 525 -29.14 -1.36 34.93
N GLY A 526 -29.53 -2.41 34.19
CA GLY A 526 -30.39 -2.35 33.00
C GLY A 526 -29.51 -2.33 31.74
N TYR A 527 -29.39 -3.38 30.91
CA TYR A 527 -30.45 -3.97 30.08
C TYR A 527 -30.14 -5.43 29.71
N GLN A 528 -31.15 -6.29 29.83
CA GLN A 528 -31.25 -7.59 29.18
C GLN A 528 -31.60 -7.44 27.70
N ASN A 529 -31.14 -8.37 26.85
CA ASN A 529 -32.05 -9.27 26.13
C ASN A 529 -31.33 -10.38 25.32
N TYR A 530 -31.64 -11.63 25.71
CA TYR A 530 -31.98 -12.82 24.88
C TYR A 530 -30.97 -13.35 23.83
N ARG A 531 -30.68 -14.66 23.66
CA ARG A 531 -31.23 -15.92 24.21
C ARG A 531 -30.30 -17.10 23.83
N HIS A 532 -30.43 -18.17 24.61
CA HIS A 532 -29.85 -19.53 24.55
C HIS A 532 -30.12 -20.38 23.30
N GLN A 533 -29.26 -21.40 23.07
CA GLN A 533 -29.53 -22.85 23.25
C GLN A 533 -28.22 -23.67 23.06
N GLN A 534 -27.64 -24.25 24.12
CA GLN A 534 -27.80 -25.63 24.65
C GLN A 534 -27.15 -26.73 23.80
N TYR A 535 -26.22 -27.50 24.38
CA TYR A 535 -26.36 -28.95 24.61
C TYR A 535 -25.30 -29.48 25.60
N ASN A 536 -25.73 -30.50 26.35
CA ASN A 536 -25.18 -31.08 27.57
C ASN A 536 -23.99 -32.02 27.36
N LEU A 537 -23.14 -32.15 28.40
CA LEU A 537 -22.33 -33.35 28.66
C LEU A 537 -22.50 -33.78 30.13
N PRO A 538 -22.71 -35.08 30.43
CA PRO A 538 -23.02 -35.54 31.77
C PRO A 538 -21.76 -35.80 32.61
N GLN A 539 -21.89 -35.57 33.92
CA GLN A 539 -20.99 -36.08 34.94
C GLN A 539 -21.10 -37.60 35.02
N ASN A 540 -19.97 -38.30 35.12
CA ASN A 540 -19.92 -39.58 35.81
C ASN A 540 -18.75 -39.62 36.79
N SER A 541 -19.04 -40.30 37.87
CA SER A 541 -18.41 -40.38 39.18
C SER A 541 -17.07 -41.13 39.21
N SER A 542 -16.22 -40.69 40.15
CA SER A 542 -15.33 -41.47 41.03
C SER A 542 -14.60 -42.68 40.47
N ASP A 543 -13.26 -42.64 40.50
CA ASP A 543 -12.53 -43.71 41.18
C ASP A 543 -11.16 -43.27 41.69
N ASN A 544 -10.90 -43.70 42.93
CA ASN A 544 -9.65 -43.60 43.67
C ASN A 544 -8.50 -44.25 42.90
N ARG A 545 -7.29 -43.66 42.95
CA ARG A 545 -6.06 -44.43 43.19
C ARG A 545 -4.89 -43.53 43.61
N SER A 546 -4.30 -43.99 44.71
CA SER A 546 -3.15 -43.55 45.46
C SER A 546 -1.85 -43.51 44.68
N TYR A 547 -0.99 -42.56 45.06
CA TYR A 547 0.45 -42.51 44.77
C TYR A 547 1.20 -43.76 45.23
N PRO A 548 2.32 -44.10 44.55
CA PRO A 548 3.51 -44.60 45.21
C PRO A 548 4.63 -43.55 45.17
N ILE A 549 5.30 -43.47 46.32
CA ILE A 549 6.59 -42.85 46.55
C ILE A 549 7.67 -43.80 46.00
N ASP A 550 8.55 -43.28 45.16
CA ASP A 550 10.01 -43.29 45.33
C ASP A 550 10.65 -42.26 44.39
#